data_AF-A0A4R5WZ25-F1
#
_entry.id   AF-A0A4R5WZ25-F1
#
_cell.length_a   1.000
_cell.length_b   1.000
_cell.length_c   1.000
_cell.angle_alpha   90.00
_cell.angle_beta   90.00
_cell.angle_gamma   90.00
#
_symmetry.space_group_name_H-M   'P 1'
#
loop_
_entity.id
_entity.type
_entity.pdbx_description
1 polymer ?
#
loop_
_entity_poly.entity_id
_entity_poly.type
_entity_poly.pdbx_seq_one_letter_code
_entity_poly.pdbx_strand_id
1 'polypeptide(L)'
;MPSTARADPSGRLLYEMAVVAPDTRSQGWRGVLYDTGGTPLEAQGGQRVSTPLGDFVNVQCGVLWDVCGMIRVDMMEWMKTHTTNAPTIGVSNDWVYRMYVSDETSAEPQWHSTLLHSGSEVAPDATPIDTPMGPFRTGGPNAVGWARAGWFPVGWQPPS
;
A
#
# COMPACT_ATOMS: atom_id res chain seq x y z
N MET A 1 -11.95 -22.00 4.60
CA MET A 1 -10.55 -22.40 4.36
C MET A 1 -9.77 -21.12 4.11
N PRO A 2 -8.60 -20.87 4.73
CA PRO A 2 -7.86 -19.67 4.40
C PRO A 2 -7.29 -19.88 3.00
N SER A 3 -7.90 -19.22 2.01
CA SER A 3 -7.32 -19.08 0.69
C SER A 3 -6.03 -18.29 0.87
N THR A 4 -4.90 -18.92 0.55
CA THR A 4 -3.63 -18.24 0.30
C THR A 4 -3.92 -16.92 -0.42
N ALA A 5 -3.41 -15.78 0.06
CA ALA A 5 -3.63 -14.49 -0.59
C ALA A 5 -2.92 -14.44 -1.96
N ARG A 6 -3.52 -15.12 -2.96
CA ARG A 6 -3.25 -14.93 -4.38
C ARG A 6 -3.93 -13.63 -4.78
N ALA A 7 -3.16 -12.73 -5.37
CA ALA A 7 -3.72 -11.59 -6.05
C ALA A 7 -4.44 -12.06 -7.34
N ASP A 8 -5.47 -11.32 -7.72
CA ASP A 8 -5.95 -11.24 -9.10
C ASP A 8 -5.47 -9.88 -9.63
N PRO A 9 -4.53 -9.81 -10.59
CA PRO A 9 -3.95 -10.89 -11.42
C PRO A 9 -2.90 -11.77 -10.70
N SER A 10 -2.50 -12.87 -11.35
CA SER A 10 -1.64 -13.92 -10.79
C SER A 10 -0.34 -13.39 -10.16
N GLY A 11 -0.23 -13.50 -8.84
CA GLY A 11 0.95 -13.12 -8.08
C GLY A 11 0.75 -13.34 -6.59
N ARG A 12 1.81 -13.23 -5.81
CA ARG A 12 1.74 -13.26 -4.34
C ARG A 12 1.51 -11.84 -3.84
N LEU A 13 0.43 -11.64 -3.08
CA LEU A 13 0.21 -10.38 -2.38
C LEU A 13 1.32 -10.20 -1.33
N LEU A 14 1.96 -9.05 -1.37
CA LEU A 14 3.06 -8.69 -0.47
C LEU A 14 2.66 -7.63 0.54
N TYR A 15 1.91 -6.64 0.07
CA TYR A 15 1.49 -5.52 0.89
C TYR A 15 0.14 -4.98 0.43
N GLU A 16 -0.70 -4.59 1.38
CA GLU A 16 -1.98 -3.93 1.14
C GLU A 16 -2.11 -2.69 2.04
N MET A 17 -2.59 -1.59 1.48
CA MET A 17 -3.15 -0.48 2.25
C MET A 17 -4.64 -0.41 1.96
N ALA A 18 -5.47 -0.38 2.99
CA ALA A 18 -6.92 -0.31 2.82
C ALA A 18 -7.51 0.76 3.73
N VAL A 19 -8.42 1.57 3.19
CA VAL A 19 -9.24 2.49 3.99
C VAL A 19 -10.17 1.68 4.90
N VAL A 20 -10.24 2.06 6.17
CA VAL A 20 -11.09 1.46 7.20
C VAL A 20 -12.18 2.45 7.55
N ALA A 21 -13.43 1.96 7.69
CA ALA A 21 -14.61 2.77 7.96
C ALA A 21 -14.76 3.98 6.98
N PRO A 22 -14.76 3.72 5.66
CA PRO A 22 -14.85 4.76 4.65
C PRO A 22 -16.12 5.60 4.84
N ASP A 23 -16.04 6.88 4.48
CA ASP A 23 -17.18 7.83 4.51
C ASP A 23 -17.70 8.14 5.93
N THR A 24 -16.91 7.81 6.97
CA THR A 24 -17.24 8.09 8.36
C THR A 24 -16.24 9.04 9.00
N ARG A 25 -16.63 9.66 10.13
CA ARG A 25 -15.71 10.43 10.98
C ARG A 25 -14.62 9.57 11.63
N SER A 26 -14.78 8.26 11.60
CA SER A 26 -13.83 7.30 12.14
C SER A 26 -12.96 6.65 11.06
N GLN A 27 -12.91 7.26 9.87
CA GLN A 27 -12.08 6.75 8.79
C GLN A 27 -10.60 6.75 9.18
N GLY A 28 -9.91 5.67 8.86
CA GLY A 28 -8.46 5.53 8.90
C GLY A 28 -7.98 4.71 7.72
N TRP A 29 -6.72 4.29 7.72
CA TRP A 29 -6.26 3.26 6.79
C TRP A 29 -5.22 2.37 7.45
N ARG A 30 -5.21 1.10 7.01
CA ARG A 30 -4.36 0.07 7.60
C ARG A 30 -3.42 -0.51 6.56
N GLY A 31 -2.14 -0.57 6.89
CA GLY A 31 -1.12 -1.32 6.15
C GLY A 31 -1.01 -2.76 6.66
N VAL A 32 -0.93 -3.73 5.74
CA VAL A 32 -0.73 -5.15 6.05
C VAL A 32 0.36 -5.71 5.15
N LEU A 33 1.43 -6.25 5.74
CA LEU A 33 2.39 -7.09 5.01
C LEU A 33 1.96 -8.54 5.07
N TYR A 34 2.27 -9.28 4.01
CA TYR A 34 1.99 -10.70 3.89
C TYR A 34 3.28 -11.49 3.75
N ASP A 35 3.35 -12.64 4.41
CA ASP A 35 4.46 -13.57 4.30
C ASP A 35 4.48 -14.32 2.95
N THR A 36 5.44 -15.23 2.77
CA THR A 36 5.55 -16.05 1.56
C THR A 36 4.40 -17.03 1.38
N GLY A 37 3.67 -17.35 2.46
CA GLY A 37 2.44 -18.14 2.45
C GLY A 37 1.18 -17.30 2.19
N GLY A 38 1.30 -15.98 2.01
CA GLY A 38 0.15 -15.08 1.85
C GLY A 38 -0.64 -14.87 3.15
N THR A 39 -0.01 -15.11 4.31
CA THR A 39 -0.60 -14.84 5.62
C THR A 39 -0.20 -13.43 6.08
N PRO A 40 -1.12 -12.62 6.63
CA PRO A 40 -0.76 -11.37 7.27
C PRO A 40 0.34 -11.57 8.32
N LEU A 41 1.39 -10.76 8.26
CA LEU A 41 2.44 -10.76 9.26
C LEU A 41 1.93 -10.17 10.57
N GLU A 42 2.03 -10.95 11.64
CA GLU A 42 1.80 -10.50 13.00
C GLU A 42 3.08 -9.86 13.55
N ALA A 43 3.02 -8.57 13.88
CA ALA A 43 4.12 -7.80 14.42
C ALA A 43 3.70 -7.04 15.68
N GLN A 44 4.61 -6.84 16.61
CA GLN A 44 4.37 -5.99 17.79
C GLN A 44 4.49 -4.50 17.43
N GLY A 45 3.86 -3.61 18.20
CA GLY A 45 3.99 -2.16 17.98
C GLY A 45 5.45 -1.71 18.03
N GLY A 46 5.90 -0.95 17.03
CA GLY A 46 7.28 -0.49 16.87
C GLY A 46 8.24 -1.51 16.24
N GLN A 47 7.81 -2.77 16.04
CA GLN A 47 8.64 -3.78 15.40
C GLN A 47 8.92 -3.41 13.93
N ARG A 48 10.18 -3.58 13.51
CA ARG A 48 10.60 -3.37 12.12
C ARG A 48 10.67 -4.69 11.35
N VAL A 49 10.30 -4.65 10.07
CA VAL A 49 10.39 -5.76 9.12
C VAL A 49 11.03 -5.26 7.84
N SER A 50 12.17 -5.82 7.47
CA SER A 50 12.84 -5.54 6.21
C SER A 50 12.31 -6.45 5.11
N THR A 51 11.98 -5.85 3.97
CA THR A 51 11.48 -6.57 2.78
C THR A 51 12.21 -6.05 1.54
N PRO A 52 12.13 -6.75 0.40
CA PRO A 52 12.63 -6.20 -0.87
C PRO A 52 11.92 -4.90 -1.30
N LEU A 53 10.75 -4.58 -0.75
CA LEU A 53 10.05 -3.30 -0.98
C LEU A 53 10.58 -2.16 -0.10
N GLY A 54 11.50 -2.44 0.83
CA GLY A 54 11.99 -1.51 1.84
C GLY A 54 11.64 -1.94 3.26
N ASP A 55 12.01 -1.10 4.21
CA ASP A 55 11.75 -1.30 5.64
C ASP A 55 10.36 -0.83 6.03
N PHE A 56 9.68 -1.63 6.84
CA PHE A 56 8.39 -1.30 7.43
C PHE A 56 8.50 -1.30 8.95
N VAL A 57 7.68 -0.47 9.59
CA VAL A 57 7.47 -0.44 11.03
C VAL A 57 6.00 -0.67 11.33
N ASN A 58 5.72 -1.52 12.30
CA ASN A 58 4.35 -1.74 12.74
C ASN A 58 3.89 -0.60 13.66
N VAL A 59 2.95 0.21 13.20
CA VAL A 59 2.29 1.25 13.99
C VAL A 59 1.07 0.63 14.66
N GLN A 60 1.02 0.61 15.99
CA GLN A 60 -0.09 0.00 16.72
C GLN A 60 -1.39 0.77 16.47
N CYS A 61 -2.46 0.06 16.12
CA CYS A 61 -3.79 0.65 16.04
C CYS A 61 -4.33 0.88 17.46
N GLY A 62 -4.48 2.13 17.89
CA GLY A 62 -5.10 2.50 19.15
C GLY A 62 -6.61 2.68 19.04
N VAL A 63 -7.06 3.24 17.92
CA VAL A 63 -8.47 3.53 17.60
C VAL A 63 -8.77 3.31 16.12
N LEU A 64 -10.06 3.26 15.75
CA LEU A 64 -10.52 2.89 14.40
C LEU A 64 -10.09 3.86 13.29
N TRP A 65 -9.81 5.12 13.63
CA TRP A 65 -9.39 6.17 12.67
C TRP A 65 -7.89 6.34 12.56
N ASP A 66 -7.11 5.48 13.21
CA ASP A 66 -5.66 5.56 13.13
C ASP A 66 -5.18 5.15 11.73
N VAL A 67 -4.12 5.83 11.30
CA VAL A 67 -3.21 5.28 10.30
C VAL A 67 -2.30 4.29 11.02
N CYS A 68 -2.46 3.00 10.76
CA CYS A 68 -1.81 1.95 11.54
C CYS A 68 -1.46 0.68 10.74
N GLY A 69 -0.87 -0.31 11.40
CA GLY A 69 -0.38 -1.54 10.80
C GLY A 69 1.06 -1.41 10.28
N MET A 70 1.42 -2.23 9.30
CA MET A 70 2.77 -2.20 8.71
C MET A 70 2.91 -0.98 7.80
N ILE A 71 3.64 0.05 8.24
CA ILE A 71 3.86 1.28 7.49
C ILE A 71 5.30 1.32 7.01
N ARG A 72 5.53 1.57 5.71
CA ARG A 72 6.89 1.74 5.17
C ARG A 72 7.56 2.95 5.84
N VAL A 73 8.84 2.82 6.21
CA VAL A 73 9.53 3.82 7.04
C VAL A 73 9.58 5.20 6.40
N ASP A 74 9.79 5.28 5.08
CA ASP A 74 9.78 6.54 4.34
C ASP A 74 8.39 7.19 4.31
N MET A 75 7.32 6.39 4.17
CA MET A 75 5.94 6.87 4.33
C MET A 75 5.72 7.42 5.73
N MET A 76 6.22 6.73 6.77
CA MET A 76 6.11 7.19 8.15
C MET A 76 6.82 8.53 8.37
N GLU A 77 8.00 8.72 7.80
CA GLU A 77 8.70 10.00 7.85
C GLU A 77 7.94 11.09 7.08
N TRP A 78 7.41 10.76 5.90
CA TRP A 78 6.64 11.69 5.07
C TRP A 78 5.36 12.18 5.76
N MET A 79 4.68 11.28 6.49
CA MET A 79 3.46 11.58 7.26
C MET A 79 3.66 12.54 8.43
N LYS A 80 4.89 12.81 8.87
CA LYS A 80 5.14 13.81 9.94
C LYS A 80 4.81 15.23 9.50
N THR A 81 4.84 15.49 8.19
CA THR A 81 4.61 16.83 7.61
C THR A 81 3.47 16.86 6.60
N HIS A 82 2.83 15.73 6.31
CA HIS A 82 1.76 15.62 5.32
C HIS A 82 0.57 14.82 5.87
N THR A 83 -0.65 15.25 5.53
CA THR A 83 -1.88 14.53 5.88
C THR A 83 -2.11 13.38 4.90
N THR A 84 -2.36 12.19 5.43
CA THR A 84 -2.58 10.97 4.64
C THR A 84 -3.90 10.29 4.96
N ASN A 85 -4.72 10.89 5.81
CA ASN A 85 -6.08 10.47 6.08
C ASN A 85 -7.03 11.63 5.76
N ALA A 86 -7.59 11.61 4.55
CA ALA A 86 -8.43 12.69 4.03
C ALA A 86 -9.85 12.16 3.71
N PRO A 87 -10.79 12.23 4.67
CA PRO A 87 -12.14 11.66 4.52
C PRO A 87 -13.06 12.43 3.57
N THR A 88 -12.60 13.53 2.97
CA THR A 88 -13.43 14.43 2.14
C THR A 88 -13.16 14.35 0.64
N ILE A 89 -12.42 13.33 0.17
CA ILE A 89 -11.95 13.27 -1.23
C ILE A 89 -13.02 12.74 -2.23
N GLY A 90 -14.18 12.24 -1.80
CA GLY A 90 -15.23 11.84 -2.76
C GLY A 90 -16.49 11.19 -2.16
N VAL A 91 -17.34 10.61 -3.03
CA VAL A 91 -18.66 10.01 -2.74
C VAL A 91 -18.58 8.56 -2.21
N SER A 92 -17.43 7.90 -2.37
CA SER A 92 -17.04 6.65 -1.70
C SER A 92 -15.55 6.70 -1.43
N ASN A 93 -15.14 6.45 -0.18
CA ASN A 93 -13.74 6.44 0.24
C ASN A 93 -13.16 5.02 0.37
N ASP A 94 -13.78 4.02 -0.27
CA ASP A 94 -13.30 2.63 -0.28
C ASP A 94 -12.13 2.40 -1.23
N TRP A 95 -10.97 2.91 -0.82
CA TRP A 95 -9.72 2.74 -1.56
C TRP A 95 -8.89 1.58 -1.00
N VAL A 96 -8.32 0.80 -1.92
CA VAL A 96 -7.38 -0.28 -1.58
C VAL A 96 -6.20 -0.21 -2.53
N TYR A 97 -5.00 -0.16 -1.98
CA TYR A 97 -3.75 -0.28 -2.72
C TYR A 97 -3.15 -1.66 -2.44
N ARG A 98 -2.67 -2.33 -3.50
CA ARG A 98 -2.05 -3.65 -3.42
C ARG A 98 -0.72 -3.65 -4.14
N MET A 99 0.26 -4.30 -3.52
CA MET A 99 1.55 -4.64 -4.12
C MET A 99 1.70 -6.15 -4.15
N TYR A 100 1.99 -6.69 -5.33
CA TYR A 100 2.20 -8.11 -5.54
C TYR A 100 3.45 -8.36 -6.36
N VAL A 101 4.02 -9.54 -6.18
CA VAL A 101 5.14 -10.02 -6.97
C VAL A 101 4.70 -11.23 -7.80
N SER A 102 4.96 -11.20 -9.10
CA SER A 102 4.88 -12.38 -9.97
C SER A 102 6.28 -12.90 -10.26
N ASP A 103 6.35 -14.18 -10.60
CA ASP A 103 7.61 -14.85 -10.97
C ASP A 103 8.71 -14.69 -9.92
N GLU A 104 8.35 -14.80 -8.63
CA GLU A 104 9.27 -14.54 -7.50
C GLU A 104 10.52 -15.44 -7.52
N THR A 105 10.44 -16.63 -8.14
CA THR A 105 11.57 -17.55 -8.30
C THR A 105 12.44 -17.25 -9.52
N SER A 106 12.07 -16.26 -10.34
CA SER A 106 12.86 -15.79 -11.48
C SER A 106 14.08 -15.00 -11.00
N ALA A 107 15.11 -14.92 -11.85
CA ALA A 107 16.22 -13.98 -11.66
C ALA A 107 15.75 -12.51 -11.73
N GLU A 108 14.57 -12.27 -12.33
CA GLU A 108 13.95 -10.95 -12.49
C GLU A 108 12.48 -11.00 -12.02
N PRO A 109 12.22 -11.00 -10.70
CA PRO A 109 10.87 -10.97 -10.17
C PRO A 109 10.15 -9.71 -10.61
N GLN A 110 8.89 -9.86 -11.03
CA GLN A 110 8.10 -8.75 -11.55
C GLN A 110 7.21 -8.18 -10.45
N TRP A 111 7.41 -6.91 -10.18
CA TRP A 111 6.70 -6.17 -9.14
C TRP A 111 5.58 -5.39 -9.77
N HIS A 112 4.39 -5.52 -9.19
CA HIS A 112 3.18 -4.90 -9.70
C HIS A 112 2.45 -4.21 -8.57
N SER A 113 1.86 -3.08 -8.90
CA SER A 113 1.01 -2.37 -7.96
C SER A 113 -0.31 -1.94 -8.61
N THR A 114 -1.37 -2.09 -7.84
CA THR A 114 -2.74 -1.79 -8.28
C THR A 114 -3.40 -0.90 -7.24
N LEU A 115 -4.13 0.10 -7.72
CA LEU A 115 -5.01 0.93 -6.91
C LEU A 115 -6.45 0.58 -7.28
N LEU A 116 -7.26 0.26 -6.29
CA LEU A 116 -8.66 -0.09 -6.42
C LEU A 116 -9.51 1.01 -5.79
N HIS A 117 -10.57 1.41 -6.48
CA HIS A 117 -11.63 2.28 -5.96
C HIS A 117 -12.96 1.60 -6.20
N SER A 118 -13.75 1.40 -5.15
CA SER A 118 -15.03 0.69 -5.23
C SER A 118 -14.94 -0.68 -5.91
N GLY A 119 -13.87 -1.41 -5.58
CA GLY A 119 -13.57 -2.75 -6.10
C GLY A 119 -13.08 -2.79 -7.55
N SER A 120 -12.95 -1.63 -8.21
CA SER A 120 -12.50 -1.53 -9.60
C SER A 120 -11.08 -0.98 -9.68
N GLU A 121 -10.26 -1.54 -10.55
CA GLU A 121 -8.89 -1.05 -10.79
C GLU A 121 -8.90 0.33 -11.45
N VAL A 122 -8.11 1.23 -10.85
CA VAL A 122 -7.83 2.56 -11.37
C VAL A 122 -6.56 2.46 -12.23
N ALA A 123 -6.73 2.64 -13.54
CA ALA A 123 -5.61 2.59 -14.47
C ALA A 123 -4.52 3.62 -14.11
N PRO A 124 -3.23 3.26 -14.16
CA PRO A 124 -2.13 4.20 -13.95
C PRO A 124 -2.15 5.38 -14.94
N ASP A 125 -1.93 6.60 -14.43
CA ASP A 125 -1.89 7.83 -15.22
C ASP A 125 -0.65 8.69 -14.86
N ALA A 126 -0.21 9.57 -15.75
CA ALA A 126 0.88 10.52 -15.52
C ALA A 126 0.54 11.57 -14.46
N THR A 127 -0.75 11.86 -14.24
CA THR A 127 -1.20 12.77 -13.20
C THR A 127 -1.32 12.03 -11.86
N PRO A 128 -0.75 12.55 -10.76
CA PRO A 128 -0.99 12.00 -9.43
C PRO A 128 -2.47 12.00 -9.07
N ILE A 129 -2.90 10.99 -8.32
CA ILE A 129 -4.27 10.87 -7.82
C ILE A 129 -4.29 11.03 -6.30
N ASP A 130 -5.15 11.90 -5.81
CA ASP A 130 -5.37 12.04 -4.38
C ASP A 130 -6.33 10.96 -3.89
N THR A 131 -5.97 10.28 -2.80
CA THR A 131 -6.81 9.28 -2.15
C THR A 131 -6.89 9.56 -0.65
N PRO A 132 -7.85 8.94 0.06
CA PRO A 132 -7.89 9.02 1.50
C PRO A 132 -6.69 8.41 2.21
N MET A 133 -5.81 7.67 1.53
CA MET A 133 -4.54 7.14 2.05
C MET A 133 -3.34 8.07 1.74
N GLY A 134 -3.60 9.25 1.19
CA GLY A 134 -2.61 10.16 0.63
C GLY A 134 -2.52 10.08 -0.90
N PRO A 135 -1.71 10.94 -1.52
CA PRO A 135 -1.53 10.97 -2.95
C PRO A 135 -0.74 9.77 -3.46
N PHE A 136 -1.14 9.27 -4.63
CA PHE A 136 -0.46 8.24 -5.40
C PHE A 136 0.05 8.82 -6.70
N ARG A 137 1.21 8.36 -7.14
CA ARG A 137 1.83 8.73 -8.41
C ARG A 137 2.29 7.48 -9.15
N THR A 138 2.36 7.59 -10.46
CA THR A 138 3.16 6.67 -11.28
C THR A 138 4.61 7.14 -11.30
N GLY A 139 5.49 6.35 -11.90
CA GLY A 139 6.89 6.69 -12.10
C GLY A 139 7.04 7.86 -13.06
N GLY A 140 8.01 8.73 -12.80
CA GLY A 140 8.37 9.80 -13.73
C GLY A 140 8.95 9.27 -15.05
N PRO A 141 9.23 10.14 -16.04
CA PRO A 141 9.67 9.74 -17.38
C PRO A 141 10.98 8.91 -17.41
N ASN A 142 11.77 8.98 -16.33
CA ASN A 142 13.02 8.24 -16.17
C ASN A 142 12.89 7.04 -15.20
N ALA A 143 11.69 6.72 -14.72
CA ALA A 143 11.49 5.63 -13.80
C ALA A 143 11.69 4.28 -14.51
N VAL A 144 12.51 3.43 -13.90
CA VAL A 144 12.76 2.05 -14.34
C VAL A 144 12.18 1.08 -13.32
N GLY A 145 11.71 -0.08 -13.80
CA GLY A 145 11.15 -1.14 -12.96
C GLY A 145 9.78 -0.79 -12.35
N TRP A 146 9.54 -1.30 -11.14
CA TRP A 146 8.25 -1.26 -10.43
C TRP A 146 7.63 0.14 -10.40
N ALA A 147 8.42 1.19 -10.13
CA ALA A 147 7.93 2.55 -10.05
C ALA A 147 7.17 3.04 -11.30
N ARG A 148 7.44 2.51 -12.51
CA ARG A 148 6.67 2.84 -13.74
C ARG A 148 5.39 2.00 -13.89
N ALA A 149 5.41 0.77 -13.36
CA ALA A 149 4.33 -0.18 -13.49
C ALA A 149 3.38 -0.08 -12.28
N GLY A 150 2.33 0.74 -12.42
CA GLY A 150 1.29 0.87 -11.40
C GLY A 150 1.33 2.19 -10.61
N TRP A 151 0.55 2.24 -9.54
CA TRP A 151 0.46 3.38 -8.61
C TRP A 151 1.39 3.22 -7.43
N PHE A 152 1.94 4.30 -6.90
CA PHE A 152 2.80 4.29 -5.70
C PHE A 152 2.47 5.44 -4.76
N PRO A 153 2.41 5.21 -3.43
CA PRO A 153 2.28 6.32 -2.50
C PRO A 153 3.40 7.33 -2.72
N VAL A 154 3.08 8.63 -2.77
CA VAL A 154 4.09 9.68 -2.97
C VAL A 154 5.14 9.66 -1.86
N GLY A 155 4.76 9.29 -0.63
CA GLY A 155 5.67 9.15 0.50
C GLY A 155 6.67 7.99 0.39
N TRP A 156 6.53 7.10 -0.60
CA TRP A 156 7.49 6.04 -0.86
C TRP A 156 8.64 6.57 -1.72
N GLN A 157 9.86 6.39 -1.24
CA GLN A 157 11.07 6.67 -1.99
C GLN A 157 11.39 5.49 -2.93
N PRO A 158 12.07 5.70 -4.06
CA PRO A 158 12.64 4.61 -4.84
C PRO A 158 13.54 3.72 -3.95
N PRO A 159 13.61 2.40 -4.16
CA PRO A 159 14.53 1.56 -3.40
C PRO A 159 15.94 1.95 -3.82
N SER A 160 16.83 2.12 -2.85
CA SER A 160 18.27 2.36 -3.10
C SER A 160 18.97 1.12 -3.62
#